data_AF-A0ABD1CDZ5-F1
#
_entry.id   AF-A0ABD1CDZ5-F1
#
_cell.length_a   1.000
_cell.length_b   1.000
_cell.length_c   1.000
_cell.angle_alpha   90.00
_cell.angle_beta   90.00
_cell.angle_gamma   90.00
#
_symmetry.space_group_name_H-M   'P 1'
#
loop_
_entity.id
_entity.type
_entity.pdbx_description
1 polymer ?
#
loop_
_entity_poly.entity_id
_entity_poly.type
_entity_poly.pdbx_seq_one_letter_code
_entity_poly.pdbx_strand_id
1 'polypeptide(L)'
;ACSSEVMMLRMARRYDAATDSILFANNRSYTRDSYRMAGMADTIEDLLHFCRQMYSLTVDNVEYALLTAIVIFSDRPGLEQAELVEHIQSYYIDTLRIYILNRHGGDHKCSVIFAKLLSILTELRTLGNQNSEMCFSLKLKNRKLPRFLEEIWDVQDIPPSMQAQIVAQQQQGSAGVLQLPAIQAANNNAAALSQNSGSGGSSGSSLHGQQMTTPNNNSSSSQQQQQQVHANGSGGSSGGMLDQV
;
A
#
# COMPACT_ATOMS: atom_id res chain seq x y z
N ALA A 1 10.31 16.42 0.05
CA ALA A 1 11.00 15.52 1.02
C ALA A 1 10.51 15.61 2.49
N CYS A 2 9.82 16.67 2.95
CA CYS A 2 9.07 16.65 4.24
C CYS A 2 7.62 17.16 4.08
N SER A 3 7.35 17.90 3.01
CA SER A 3 6.04 18.46 2.68
C SER A 3 4.93 17.40 2.57
N SER A 4 5.20 16.27 1.91
CA SER A 4 4.26 15.15 1.80
C SER A 4 4.03 14.46 3.15
N GLU A 5 5.08 14.26 3.96
CA GLU A 5 4.99 13.67 5.30
C GLU A 5 4.14 14.54 6.24
N VAL A 6 4.40 15.85 6.28
CA VAL A 6 3.60 16.82 7.06
C VAL A 6 2.16 16.89 6.54
N MET A 7 1.95 16.74 5.23
CA MET A 7 0.60 16.65 4.65
C MET A 7 -0.14 15.43 5.21
N MET A 8 0.48 14.26 5.34
CA MET A 8 -0.16 13.07 5.92
C MET A 8 -0.55 13.28 7.38
N LEU A 9 0.31 13.92 8.20
CA LEU A 9 -0.05 14.31 9.57
C LEU A 9 -1.28 15.22 9.60
N ARG A 10 -1.35 16.20 8.69
CA ARG A 10 -2.51 17.09 8.58
C ARG A 10 -3.78 16.35 8.15
N MET A 11 -3.67 15.35 7.27
CA MET A 11 -4.80 14.51 6.88
C MET A 11 -5.29 13.65 8.06
N ALA A 12 -4.38 13.03 8.82
CA ALA A 12 -4.73 12.25 10.00
C ALA A 12 -5.47 13.06 11.07
N ARG A 13 -5.12 14.35 11.26
CA ARG A 13 -5.86 15.28 12.15
C ARG A 13 -7.31 15.54 11.71
N ARG A 14 -7.65 15.23 10.46
CA ARG A 14 -8.96 15.45 9.86
C ARG A 14 -9.70 14.14 9.60
N TYR A 15 -9.15 13.02 10.08
CA TYR A 15 -9.77 11.72 9.96
C TYR A 15 -11.02 11.61 10.85
N ASP A 16 -12.10 11.09 10.28
CA ASP A 16 -13.32 10.73 10.99
C ASP A 16 -13.45 9.21 11.04
N ALA A 17 -13.38 8.66 12.26
CA ALA A 17 -13.45 7.23 12.49
C ALA A 17 -14.84 6.63 12.24
N ALA A 18 -15.91 7.42 12.34
CA ALA A 18 -17.27 6.93 12.11
C ALA A 18 -17.53 6.60 10.64
N THR A 19 -16.89 7.34 9.73
CA THR A 19 -17.08 7.23 8.29
C THR A 19 -15.88 6.67 7.54
N ASP A 20 -14.78 6.33 8.24
CA ASP A 20 -13.49 5.89 7.65
C ASP A 20 -13.03 6.83 6.52
N SER A 21 -13.01 8.13 6.81
CA SER A 21 -12.84 9.18 5.80
C SER A 21 -12.03 10.38 6.30
N ILE A 22 -11.58 11.23 5.37
CA ILE A 22 -10.83 12.45 5.68
C ILE A 22 -11.70 13.69 5.35
N LEU A 23 -11.88 14.57 6.33
CA LEU A 23 -12.70 15.79 6.18
C LEU A 23 -11.87 16.98 5.66
N PHE A 24 -12.09 17.34 4.41
CA PHE A 24 -11.37 18.44 3.76
C PHE A 24 -11.91 19.81 4.20
N ALA A 25 -11.16 20.88 3.91
CA ALA A 25 -11.48 22.24 4.32
C ALA A 25 -12.80 22.78 3.73
N ASN A 26 -13.31 22.15 2.66
CA ASN A 26 -14.63 22.43 2.08
C ASN A 26 -15.78 21.68 2.80
N ASN A 27 -15.52 21.11 3.97
CA ASN A 27 -16.44 20.27 4.75
C ASN A 27 -16.99 19.05 3.98
N ARG A 28 -16.26 18.58 2.97
CA ARG A 28 -16.56 17.31 2.30
C ARG A 28 -15.70 16.20 2.86
N SER A 29 -16.35 15.09 3.18
CA SER A 29 -15.70 13.84 3.53
C SER A 29 -15.24 13.14 2.25
N TYR A 30 -13.98 12.74 2.22
CA TYR A 30 -13.40 11.94 1.13
C TYR A 30 -13.18 10.53 1.65
N THR A 31 -13.99 9.61 1.14
CA THR A 31 -13.95 8.18 1.45
C THR A 31 -12.96 7.46 0.55
N ARG A 32 -12.64 6.20 0.87
CA ARG A 32 -11.91 5.29 -0.01
C ARG A 32 -12.40 5.33 -1.47
N ASP A 33 -13.72 5.33 -1.69
CA ASP A 33 -14.30 5.39 -3.03
C ASP A 33 -14.05 6.73 -3.73
N SER A 34 -14.02 7.84 -2.99
CA SER A 34 -13.68 9.16 -3.54
C SER A 34 -12.26 9.17 -4.13
N TYR A 35 -11.30 8.54 -3.45
CA TYR A 35 -9.92 8.41 -3.94
C TYR A 35 -9.81 7.40 -5.09
N ARG A 36 -10.57 6.30 -5.06
CA ARG A 36 -10.65 5.34 -6.18
C ARG A 36 -11.14 6.01 -7.46
N MET A 37 -12.22 6.80 -7.37
CA MET A 37 -12.74 7.57 -8.51
C MET A 37 -11.72 8.58 -9.05
N ALA A 38 -10.84 9.11 -8.19
CA ALA A 38 -9.75 9.99 -8.58
C ALA A 38 -8.52 9.26 -9.15
N GLY A 39 -8.53 7.93 -9.22
CA GLY A 39 -7.41 7.12 -9.70
C GLY A 39 -6.27 6.92 -8.69
N MET A 40 -6.56 7.11 -7.39
CA MET A 40 -5.62 6.96 -6.27
C MET A 40 -5.95 5.75 -5.38
N ALA A 41 -6.52 4.70 -5.98
CA ALA A 41 -7.00 3.51 -5.26
C ALA A 41 -5.91 2.79 -4.46
N ASP A 42 -4.69 2.76 -4.99
CA ASP A 42 -3.60 1.95 -4.44
C ASP A 42 -2.96 2.59 -3.21
N THR A 43 -3.04 3.91 -3.06
CA THR A 43 -2.38 4.64 -1.96
C THR A 43 -3.34 5.00 -0.82
N ILE A 44 -4.64 5.05 -1.07
CA ILE A 44 -5.60 5.48 -0.05
C ILE A 44 -5.70 4.49 1.12
N GLU A 45 -5.50 3.18 0.89
CA GLU A 45 -5.63 2.22 1.99
C GLU A 45 -4.55 2.40 3.04
N ASP A 46 -3.30 2.63 2.62
CA ASP A 46 -2.18 2.88 3.52
C ASP A 46 -2.35 4.21 4.27
N LEU A 47 -2.84 5.24 3.59
CA LEU A 47 -3.16 6.52 4.22
C LEU A 47 -4.27 6.39 5.27
N LEU A 48 -5.37 5.68 4.97
CA LEU A 48 -6.44 5.48 5.94
C LEU A 48 -5.98 4.57 7.09
N HIS A 49 -5.13 3.58 6.81
CA HIS A 49 -4.51 2.76 7.85
C HIS A 49 -3.67 3.61 8.81
N PHE A 50 -2.84 4.50 8.28
CA PHE A 50 -2.10 5.49 9.06
C PHE A 50 -3.04 6.38 9.89
N CYS A 51 -4.11 6.89 9.29
CA CYS A 51 -5.09 7.71 10.01
C CYS A 51 -5.74 6.96 11.19
N ARG A 52 -6.10 5.68 11.00
CA ARG A 52 -6.63 4.81 12.05
C ARG A 52 -5.62 4.59 13.18
N GLN A 53 -4.33 4.41 12.84
CA GLN A 53 -3.26 4.32 13.83
C GLN A 53 -3.15 5.61 14.66
N MET A 54 -3.08 6.77 14.00
CA MET A 54 -3.02 8.08 14.66
C MET A 54 -4.23 8.32 15.58
N TYR A 55 -5.43 7.95 15.13
CA TYR A 55 -6.65 8.04 15.93
C TYR A 55 -6.60 7.13 17.16
N SER A 56 -6.16 5.87 17.00
CA SER A 56 -6.03 4.89 18.08
C SER A 56 -5.00 5.29 19.13
N LEU A 57 -3.92 5.97 18.72
CA LEU A 57 -2.92 6.53 19.63
C LEU A 57 -3.42 7.77 20.39
N THR A 58 -4.61 8.29 20.07
CA THR A 58 -5.20 9.48 20.69
C THR A 58 -4.26 10.69 20.69
N VAL A 59 -3.51 10.85 19.59
CA VAL A 59 -2.48 11.89 19.45
C VAL A 59 -3.11 13.27 19.58
N ASP A 60 -2.57 14.10 20.48
CA ASP A 60 -3.11 15.42 20.76
C ASP A 60 -2.45 16.56 19.98
N ASN A 61 -2.92 17.78 20.20
CA ASN A 61 -2.41 18.95 19.50
C ASN A 61 -0.92 19.23 19.72
N VAL A 62 -0.41 18.98 20.93
CA VAL A 62 0.99 19.24 21.28
C VAL A 62 1.88 18.17 20.64
N GLU A 63 1.47 16.90 20.73
CA GLU A 63 2.17 15.78 20.12
C GLU A 63 2.21 15.94 18.59
N TYR A 64 1.11 16.32 17.94
CA TYR A 64 1.12 16.63 16.51
C TYR A 64 2.08 17.78 16.16
N ALA A 65 2.14 18.84 16.97
CA ALA A 65 3.03 19.96 16.73
C ALA A 65 4.50 19.54 16.84
N LEU A 66 4.83 18.77 17.88
CA LEU A 66 6.18 18.25 18.10
C LEU A 66 6.58 17.24 17.02
N LEU A 67 5.71 16.30 16.65
CA LEU A 67 5.93 15.38 15.54
C LEU A 67 6.16 16.14 14.22
N THR A 68 5.39 17.19 13.96
CA THR A 68 5.58 18.04 12.77
C THR A 68 6.95 18.71 12.78
N ALA A 69 7.39 19.25 13.91
CA ALA A 69 8.72 19.85 14.04
C ALA A 69 9.83 18.80 13.85
N ILE A 70 9.71 17.62 14.46
CA ILE A 70 10.66 16.51 14.32
C ILE A 70 10.76 16.07 12.86
N VAL A 71 9.64 16.01 12.12
CA VAL A 71 9.61 15.69 10.68
C VAL A 71 10.31 16.75 9.84
N ILE A 72 10.07 18.03 10.12
CA ILE A 72 10.69 19.17 9.41
C ILE A 72 12.21 19.17 9.60
N PHE A 73 12.69 18.94 10.83
CA PHE A 73 14.11 18.90 11.18
C PHE A 73 14.71 17.49 11.11
N SER A 74 14.06 16.55 10.44
CA SER A 74 14.66 15.23 10.23
C SER A 74 15.79 15.31 9.21
N ASP A 75 16.82 14.49 9.36
CA ASP A 75 17.93 14.40 8.40
C ASP A 75 17.44 14.12 6.96
N ARG A 76 18.07 14.78 5.99
CA ARG A 76 17.78 14.68 4.55
C ARG A 76 19.07 14.74 3.74
N PRO A 77 19.14 14.01 2.62
CA PRO A 77 20.25 14.13 1.67
C PRO A 77 20.41 15.57 1.18
N GLY A 78 21.65 16.04 1.10
CA GLY A 78 21.97 17.38 0.57
C GLY A 78 21.91 18.52 1.60
N LEU A 79 21.79 18.23 2.91
CA LEU A 79 21.91 19.24 3.95
C LEU A 79 23.35 19.78 4.04
N GLU A 80 23.50 21.11 4.03
CA GLU A 80 24.80 21.77 4.22
C GLU A 80 25.29 21.70 5.67
N GLN A 81 24.36 21.76 6.64
CA GLN A 81 24.66 21.76 8.07
C GLN A 81 23.87 20.65 8.79
N ALA A 82 24.13 19.39 8.42
CA ALA A 82 23.41 18.24 8.97
C ALA A 82 23.46 18.14 10.51
N GLU A 83 24.63 18.37 11.11
CA GLU A 83 24.79 18.34 12.58
C GLU A 83 23.93 19.41 13.30
N LEU A 84 23.80 20.61 12.71
CA LEU A 84 22.95 21.65 13.29
C LEU A 84 21.48 21.23 13.24
N VAL A 85 21.04 20.65 12.13
CA VAL A 85 19.67 20.17 11.97
C VAL A 85 19.38 19.03 12.96
N GLU A 86 20.31 18.09 13.13
CA GLU A 86 20.21 17.02 14.11
C GLU A 86 20.12 17.56 15.55
N HIS A 87 20.92 18.57 15.88
CA HIS A 87 20.86 19.22 17.20
C HIS A 87 19.50 19.88 17.45
N ILE A 88 18.97 20.60 16.46
CA ILE A 88 17.62 21.20 16.53
C ILE A 88 16.56 20.11 16.68
N GLN A 89 16.66 19.02 15.91
CA GLN A 89 15.72 17.91 15.99
C GLN A 89 15.71 17.27 17.38
N SER A 90 16.89 17.04 17.94
CA SER A 90 17.07 16.43 19.27
C SER A 90 16.32 17.21 20.34
N TYR A 91 16.34 18.55 20.27
CA TYR A 91 15.56 19.41 21.18
C TYR A 91 14.05 19.11 21.14
N TYR A 92 13.48 18.91 19.96
CA TYR A 92 12.04 18.59 19.83
C TYR A 92 11.72 17.16 20.26
N ILE A 93 12.62 16.20 20.02
CA ILE A 93 12.48 14.81 20.49
C ILE A 93 12.48 14.76 22.01
N ASP A 94 13.41 15.47 22.65
CA ASP A 94 13.48 15.55 24.12
C ASP A 94 12.26 16.27 24.70
N THR A 95 11.81 17.35 24.05
CA THR A 95 10.60 18.06 24.45
C THR A 95 9.37 17.14 24.40
N LEU A 96 9.23 16.32 23.34
CA LEU A 96 8.14 15.33 23.23
C LEU A 96 8.22 14.29 24.35
N ARG A 97 9.42 13.78 24.65
CA ARG A 97 9.64 12.83 25.73
C ARG A 97 9.20 13.39 27.09
N ILE A 98 9.63 14.61 27.41
CA ILE A 98 9.29 15.29 28.67
C ILE A 98 7.78 15.58 28.74
N TYR A 99 7.19 16.02 27.63
CA TYR A 99 5.77 16.29 27.53
C TYR A 99 4.92 15.05 27.87
N ILE A 100 5.23 13.91 27.26
CA ILE A 100 4.53 12.63 27.52
C ILE A 100 4.70 12.22 28.99
N LEU A 101 5.92 12.31 29.52
CA LEU A 101 6.21 11.95 30.91
C LEU A 101 5.34 12.75 31.89
N ASN A 102 5.25 14.07 31.68
CA ASN A 102 4.44 14.95 32.52
C ASN A 102 2.94 14.71 32.36
N ARG A 103 2.47 14.51 31.12
CA ARG A 103 1.06 14.27 30.81
C ARG A 103 0.52 13.02 31.51
N HIS A 104 1.33 11.97 31.61
CA HIS A 104 0.92 10.68 32.16
C HIS A 104 1.48 10.41 33.56
N GLY A 105 1.95 11.44 34.27
CA GLY A 105 2.36 11.34 35.68
C GLY A 105 3.52 10.37 35.92
N GLY A 106 4.41 10.18 34.95
CA GLY A 106 5.53 9.25 35.08
C GLY A 106 5.19 7.76 34.96
N ASP A 107 3.99 7.41 34.46
CA ASP A 107 3.57 6.01 34.29
C ASP A 107 4.55 5.23 33.40
N HIS A 108 4.77 3.94 33.69
CA HIS A 108 5.63 3.04 32.90
C HIS A 108 5.23 2.98 31.41
N LYS A 109 3.97 3.27 31.09
CA LYS A 109 3.45 3.35 29.71
C LYS A 109 4.00 4.53 28.90
N CYS A 110 4.58 5.55 29.55
CA CYS A 110 5.15 6.72 28.87
C CYS A 110 6.20 6.33 27.82
N SER A 111 7.08 5.37 28.14
CA SER A 111 8.12 4.90 27.21
C SER A 111 7.51 4.23 25.98
N VAL A 112 6.44 3.45 26.18
CA VAL A 112 5.71 2.77 25.10
C VAL A 112 4.98 3.77 24.21
N ILE A 113 4.34 4.79 24.80
CA ILE A 113 3.68 5.87 24.04
C ILE A 113 4.71 6.64 23.22
N PHE A 114 5.82 7.04 23.84
CA PHE A 114 6.89 7.73 23.14
C PHE A 114 7.46 6.90 21.98
N ALA A 115 7.74 5.61 22.20
CA ALA A 115 8.21 4.72 21.15
C ALA A 115 7.19 4.58 19.99
N LYS A 116 5.90 4.47 20.30
CA LYS A 116 4.83 4.44 19.29
C LYS A 116 4.72 5.76 18.53
N LEU A 117 4.95 6.89 19.19
CA LEU A 117 4.97 8.19 18.50
C LEU A 117 6.19 8.34 17.60
N LEU A 118 7.35 7.81 18.00
CA LEU A 118 8.53 7.80 17.13
C LEU A 118 8.36 6.84 15.93
N SER A 119 7.66 5.70 16.09
CA SER A 119 7.42 4.79 14.96
C SER A 119 6.56 5.42 13.85
N ILE A 120 5.73 6.43 14.16
CA ILE A 120 5.00 7.24 13.17
C ILE A 120 5.98 7.87 12.17
N LEU A 121 7.17 8.29 12.61
CA LEU A 121 8.16 8.94 11.74
C LEU A 121 8.59 7.99 10.61
N THR A 122 8.74 6.70 10.91
CA THR A 122 9.06 5.67 9.92
C THR A 122 7.90 5.44 8.96
N GLU A 123 6.67 5.32 9.47
CA GLU A 123 5.46 5.19 8.63
C GLU A 123 5.30 6.37 7.66
N LEU A 124 5.61 7.58 8.12
CA LEU A 124 5.60 8.78 7.27
C LEU A 124 6.61 8.68 6.13
N ARG A 125 7.79 8.08 6.32
CA ARG A 125 8.75 7.85 5.23
C ARG A 125 8.16 6.93 4.17
N THR A 126 7.49 5.85 4.58
CA THR A 126 6.80 4.92 3.68
C THR A 126 5.73 5.64 2.87
N LEU A 127 4.83 6.38 3.52
CA LEU A 127 3.79 7.17 2.84
C LEU A 127 4.37 8.26 1.94
N GLY A 128 5.48 8.87 2.35
CA GLY A 128 6.21 9.85 1.56
C GLY A 128 6.73 9.25 0.24
N ASN A 129 7.29 8.04 0.28
CA ASN A 129 7.75 7.32 -0.90
C ASN A 129 6.58 6.91 -1.81
N GLN A 130 5.49 6.39 -1.23
CA GLN A 130 4.28 6.05 -1.97
C GLN A 130 3.65 7.28 -2.66
N ASN A 131 3.70 8.45 -2.01
CA ASN A 131 3.26 9.70 -2.64
C ASN A 131 4.11 10.05 -3.87
N SER A 132 5.44 9.86 -3.80
CA SER A 132 6.33 10.08 -4.94
C SER A 132 6.03 9.10 -6.09
N GLU A 133 5.81 7.82 -5.79
CA GLU A 133 5.40 6.80 -6.77
C GLU A 133 4.05 7.12 -7.41
N MET A 134 3.08 7.58 -6.61
CA MET A 134 1.79 8.02 -7.11
C MET A 134 1.95 9.20 -8.08
N CYS A 135 2.74 10.21 -7.73
CA CYS A 135 2.98 11.37 -8.59
C CYS A 135 3.59 10.95 -9.93
N PHE A 136 4.55 10.03 -9.90
CA PHE A 136 5.15 9.47 -11.11
C PHE A 136 4.13 8.67 -11.94
N SER A 137 3.31 7.83 -11.32
CA SER A 137 2.23 7.05 -11.97
C SER A 137 1.19 7.94 -12.63
N LEU A 138 0.81 9.06 -11.98
CA LEU A 138 -0.09 10.06 -12.56
C LEU A 138 0.51 10.70 -13.81
N LYS A 139 1.79 11.05 -13.77
CA LYS A 139 2.52 11.59 -14.93
C LYS A 139 2.54 10.57 -16.06
N LEU A 140 2.84 9.29 -15.78
CA LEU A 140 2.85 8.19 -16.74
C LEU A 140 1.49 8.01 -17.44
N LYS A 141 0.40 8.20 -16.70
CA LYS A 141 -0.99 8.14 -17.19
C LYS A 141 -1.43 9.45 -17.87
N ASN A 142 -0.52 10.38 -18.17
CA ASN A 142 -0.80 11.72 -18.73
C ASN A 142 -1.85 12.51 -17.92
N ARG A 143 -1.91 12.31 -16.60
CA ARG A 143 -2.72 13.15 -15.70
C ARG A 143 -1.95 14.42 -15.38
N LYS A 144 -2.65 15.55 -15.37
CA LYS A 144 -2.04 16.86 -15.08
C LYS A 144 -1.84 17.02 -13.58
N LEU A 145 -0.59 16.99 -13.14
CA LEU A 145 -0.22 17.46 -11.80
C LEU A 145 0.01 18.99 -11.88
N PRO A 146 -0.47 19.79 -10.91
CA PRO A 146 -0.14 21.21 -10.86
C PRO A 146 1.37 21.44 -10.82
N ARG A 147 1.89 22.41 -11.59
CA ARG A 147 3.33 22.72 -11.68
C ARG A 147 4.01 22.89 -10.32
N PHE A 148 3.34 23.57 -9.40
CA PHE A 148 3.85 23.75 -8.04
C PHE A 148 4.10 22.41 -7.30
N LEU A 149 3.22 21.42 -7.49
CA LEU A 149 3.38 20.10 -6.89
C LEU A 149 4.45 19.27 -7.61
N GLU A 150 4.59 19.43 -8.94
CA GLU A 150 5.70 18.82 -9.69
C GLU A 150 7.05 19.31 -9.17
N GLU A 151 7.16 20.60 -8.87
CA GLU A 151 8.39 21.24 -8.37
C GLU A 151 8.69 20.83 -6.93
N ILE A 152 7.78 21.04 -5.98
CA ILE A 152 8.08 20.79 -4.56
C ILE A 152 8.25 19.30 -4.19
N TRP A 153 7.82 18.39 -5.08
CA TRP A 153 7.97 16.95 -4.92
C TRP A 153 8.95 16.33 -5.92
N ASP A 154 9.69 17.14 -6.68
CA ASP A 154 10.71 16.68 -7.63
C ASP A 154 10.21 15.54 -8.56
N VAL A 155 9.01 15.72 -9.13
CA VAL A 155 8.38 14.68 -9.95
C VAL A 155 9.13 14.55 -11.28
N GLN A 156 10.01 13.56 -11.37
CA GLN A 156 10.90 13.31 -12.50
C GLN A 156 10.16 13.30 -13.84
N ASP A 157 10.84 13.76 -14.89
CA ASP A 157 10.35 13.62 -16.25
C ASP A 157 10.37 12.15 -16.70
N ILE A 158 9.37 11.79 -17.50
CA ILE A 158 9.28 10.43 -18.05
C ILE A 158 10.39 10.30 -19.11
N PRO A 159 11.26 9.28 -19.01
CA PRO A 159 12.29 9.07 -20.03
C PRO A 159 11.66 8.91 -21.43
N PRO A 160 12.28 9.46 -22.49
CA PRO A 160 11.75 9.37 -23.85
C PRO A 160 11.45 7.93 -24.32
N SER A 161 12.25 6.97 -23.85
CA SER A 161 12.07 5.54 -24.11
C SER A 161 10.76 4.99 -23.54
N MET A 162 10.40 5.38 -22.33
CA MET A 162 9.12 5.02 -21.72
C MET A 162 7.96 5.77 -22.38
N GLN A 163 8.14 7.04 -22.72
CA GLN A 163 7.13 7.82 -23.44
C GLN A 163 6.75 7.16 -24.77
N ALA A 164 7.74 6.67 -25.52
CA ALA A 164 7.52 5.96 -26.79
C ALA A 164 6.73 4.65 -26.61
N GLN A 165 7.01 3.89 -25.55
CA GLN A 165 6.29 2.65 -25.23
C GLN A 165 4.82 2.90 -24.83
N ILE A 166 4.56 3.95 -24.06
CA ILE A 166 3.20 4.34 -23.66
C ILE A 166 2.37 4.74 -24.88
N VAL A 167 2.95 5.53 -25.79
CA VAL A 167 2.29 5.94 -27.04
C VAL A 167 2.02 4.74 -27.95
N ALA A 168 2.96 3.79 -28.04
CA ALA A 168 2.79 2.57 -28.82
C ALA A 168 1.68 1.65 -28.26
N GLN A 169 1.57 1.52 -26.94
CA GLN A 169 0.50 0.73 -26.29
C GLN A 169 -0.87 1.40 -26.43
N GLN A 170 -0.96 2.73 -26.37
CA GLN A 170 -2.22 3.44 -26.56
C GLN A 170 -2.73 3.38 -28.01
N GLN A 171 -1.84 3.31 -29.01
CA GLN A 171 -2.24 3.16 -30.41
C GLN A 171 -2.75 1.76 -30.76
N GLN A 172 -2.26 0.71 -30.10
CA GLN A 172 -2.75 -0.66 -30.33
C GLN A 172 -4.13 -0.93 -29.70
N GLY A 173 -4.56 -0.16 -28.71
CA GLY A 173 -5.89 -0.28 -28.09
C GLY A 173 -7.06 0.25 -28.92
N SER A 174 -6.82 0.99 -30.02
CA SER A 174 -7.87 1.56 -30.87
C SER A 174 -7.96 0.96 -32.29
N ALA A 175 -7.06 0.05 -32.68
CA ALA A 175 -7.01 -0.51 -34.04
C ALA A 175 -7.81 -1.83 -34.22
N GLY A 176 -8.77 -2.11 -33.33
CA GLY A 176 -9.55 -3.36 -33.34
C GLY A 176 -10.86 -3.32 -34.14
N VAL A 177 -11.20 -2.22 -34.82
CA VAL A 177 -12.43 -2.12 -35.61
C VAL A 177 -12.12 -1.50 -36.97
N LEU A 178 -12.58 -2.17 -38.02
CA LEU A 178 -12.51 -1.83 -39.47
C LEU A 178 -11.28 -2.39 -40.21
N GLN A 179 -11.45 -3.53 -40.88
CA GLN A 179 -11.69 -3.58 -42.34
C GLN A 179 -11.85 -5.03 -42.83
N LEU A 180 -13.04 -5.42 -43.32
CA LEU A 180 -13.18 -6.58 -44.22
C LEU A 180 -12.75 -6.13 -45.64
N PRO A 181 -11.98 -6.92 -46.42
CA PRO A 181 -11.66 -6.56 -47.79
C PRO A 181 -12.88 -6.76 -48.70
N ALA A 182 -13.22 -5.73 -49.47
CA ALA A 182 -14.18 -5.81 -50.56
C ALA A 182 -13.56 -6.60 -51.74
N ILE A 183 -14.19 -7.71 -52.13
CA ILE A 183 -13.85 -8.44 -53.36
C ILE A 183 -14.76 -7.92 -54.48
N GLN A 184 -14.17 -7.25 -55.47
CA GLN A 184 -14.82 -6.87 -56.73
C GLN A 184 -14.64 -7.98 -57.78
N ALA A 185 -15.73 -8.18 -58.54
CA ALA A 185 -15.96 -9.26 -59.48
C ALA A 185 -15.35 -9.06 -60.88
N ALA A 186 -14.98 -10.18 -61.52
CA ALA A 186 -14.89 -10.42 -62.98
C ALA A 186 -14.29 -11.85 -63.17
N ASN A 187 -14.67 -12.73 -64.11
CA ASN A 187 -15.71 -12.81 -65.12
C ASN A 187 -15.69 -14.25 -65.70
N ASN A 188 -16.87 -14.81 -66.00
CA ASN A 188 -17.22 -15.77 -67.06
C ASN A 188 -16.71 -17.23 -67.19
N ASN A 189 -17.73 -18.11 -67.23
CA ASN A 189 -18.01 -19.24 -68.13
C ASN A 189 -17.27 -20.59 -67.99
N ALA A 190 -18.02 -21.63 -67.58
CA ALA A 190 -18.66 -22.64 -68.46
C ALA A 190 -18.74 -24.05 -67.82
N ALA A 191 -19.97 -24.58 -67.78
CA ALA A 191 -20.39 -25.99 -67.94
C ALA A 191 -19.51 -27.15 -67.45
N ALA A 192 -20.06 -28.01 -66.57
CA ALA A 192 -20.44 -29.41 -66.88
C ALA A 192 -20.75 -30.24 -65.61
N LEU A 193 -21.96 -30.82 -65.59
CA LEU A 193 -22.35 -32.20 -65.23
C LEU A 193 -21.54 -32.93 -64.12
N SER A 194 -22.16 -33.17 -62.96
CA SER A 194 -22.86 -34.43 -62.62
C SER A 194 -21.98 -35.68 -62.64
N GLN A 195 -21.63 -36.16 -61.45
CA GLN A 195 -21.59 -37.60 -61.18
C GLN A 195 -21.83 -37.91 -59.69
N ASN A 196 -22.69 -38.89 -59.52
CA ASN A 196 -23.38 -39.35 -58.33
C ASN A 196 -22.88 -40.76 -58.02
N SER A 197 -22.47 -41.01 -56.78
CA SER A 197 -22.25 -42.34 -56.19
C SER A 197 -22.46 -42.16 -54.69
N GLY A 198 -23.61 -42.54 -54.10
CA GLY A 198 -23.87 -43.89 -53.58
C GLY A 198 -23.06 -44.14 -52.30
N SER A 199 -23.57 -44.53 -51.14
CA SER A 199 -24.83 -45.18 -50.78
C SER A 199 -24.78 -45.55 -49.28
N GLY A 200 -25.94 -45.56 -48.61
CA GLY A 200 -26.23 -46.34 -47.38
C GLY A 200 -25.62 -45.80 -46.08
N GLY A 201 -26.27 -45.85 -44.92
CA GLY A 201 -27.51 -46.48 -44.50
C GLY A 201 -27.49 -46.63 -42.97
N SER A 202 -28.62 -46.32 -42.35
CA SER A 202 -29.12 -46.84 -41.06
C SER A 202 -28.28 -46.75 -39.77
N SER A 203 -28.79 -45.92 -38.85
CA SER A 203 -29.33 -46.28 -37.52
C SER A 203 -28.64 -47.38 -36.69
N GLY A 204 -28.26 -47.05 -35.46
CA GLY A 204 -27.94 -48.05 -34.44
C GLY A 204 -27.48 -47.44 -33.12
N SER A 205 -28.31 -47.58 -32.10
CA SER A 205 -28.24 -47.08 -30.73
C SER A 205 -27.25 -47.81 -29.81
N SER A 206 -26.99 -47.18 -28.64
CA SER A 206 -26.87 -47.77 -27.29
C SER A 206 -25.47 -48.01 -26.65
N LEU A 207 -25.22 -47.22 -25.59
CA LEU A 207 -24.94 -47.59 -24.19
C LEU A 207 -23.79 -48.57 -23.78
N HIS A 208 -22.98 -48.05 -22.82
CA HIS A 208 -22.50 -48.69 -21.58
C HIS A 208 -21.09 -49.35 -21.50
N GLY A 209 -20.38 -49.06 -20.38
CA GLY A 209 -19.23 -49.82 -19.82
C GLY A 209 -18.03 -48.93 -19.44
N GLN A 210 -17.79 -48.52 -18.18
CA GLN A 210 -16.97 -49.19 -17.11
C GLN A 210 -15.48 -49.39 -17.50
N GLN A 211 -14.41 -49.21 -16.69
CA GLN A 211 -14.17 -49.00 -15.25
C GLN A 211 -12.65 -48.72 -15.02
N MET A 212 -12.30 -48.10 -13.87
CA MET A 212 -11.06 -48.11 -13.04
C MET A 212 -9.65 -48.43 -13.62
N THR A 213 -8.64 -47.66 -13.17
CA THR A 213 -7.65 -48.07 -12.13
C THR A 213 -6.59 -46.98 -11.86
N THR A 214 -6.34 -46.71 -10.57
CA THR A 214 -5.12 -46.08 -9.96
C THR A 214 -3.98 -47.13 -9.89
N PRO A 215 -2.70 -46.87 -9.49
CA PRO A 215 -2.25 -45.91 -8.47
C PRO A 215 -0.82 -45.30 -8.61
N ASN A 216 -0.44 -44.42 -7.68
CA ASN A 216 0.63 -44.65 -6.68
C ASN A 216 1.50 -43.42 -6.35
N ASN A 217 1.59 -43.10 -5.04
CA ASN A 217 2.71 -42.69 -4.16
C ASN A 217 3.96 -41.98 -4.72
N ASN A 218 4.72 -41.17 -3.97
CA ASN A 218 4.96 -41.01 -2.52
C ASN A 218 5.70 -39.65 -2.38
N SER A 219 5.34 -38.77 -1.45
CA SER A 219 5.79 -38.71 -0.04
C SER A 219 7.15 -38.05 0.19
N SER A 220 7.18 -37.02 1.05
CA SER A 220 7.73 -37.08 2.44
C SER A 220 8.13 -35.66 2.91
N SER A 221 7.48 -35.09 3.94
CA SER A 221 7.89 -35.07 5.38
C SER A 221 8.98 -34.03 5.67
N SER A 222 8.99 -33.21 6.73
CA SER A 222 8.68 -33.48 8.14
C SER A 222 8.75 -32.17 8.94
N GLN A 223 7.91 -31.96 9.96
CA GLN A 223 8.29 -31.24 11.20
C GLN A 223 7.21 -31.39 12.29
N GLN A 224 7.49 -32.21 13.30
CA GLN A 224 6.87 -32.10 14.62
C GLN A 224 7.68 -32.92 15.63
N GLN A 225 8.39 -32.25 16.53
CA GLN A 225 8.65 -32.76 17.88
C GLN A 225 9.19 -31.65 18.77
N GLN A 226 8.50 -31.34 19.87
CA GLN A 226 9.18 -31.10 21.14
C GLN A 226 8.23 -31.38 22.32
N GLN A 227 8.80 -32.09 23.29
CA GLN A 227 8.14 -32.79 24.38
C GLN A 227 8.67 -32.23 25.71
N GLN A 228 7.77 -32.14 26.70
CA GLN A 228 8.02 -31.81 28.10
C GLN A 228 9.04 -32.75 28.78
N VAL A 229 9.88 -32.21 29.66
CA VAL A 229 10.55 -32.96 30.74
C VAL A 229 10.75 -32.08 32.01
N HIS A 230 10.08 -32.50 33.07
CA HIS A 230 10.41 -32.53 34.51
C HIS A 230 10.86 -31.32 35.35
N ALA A 231 10.19 -31.26 36.51
CA ALA A 231 10.50 -30.56 37.75
C ALA A 231 11.62 -31.23 38.56
N ASN A 232 12.45 -30.43 39.24
CA ASN A 232 12.78 -30.57 40.67
C ASN A 232 13.71 -29.44 41.14
N GLY A 233 13.51 -28.92 42.37
CA GLY A 233 14.54 -28.13 43.07
C GLY A 233 14.05 -27.01 43.98
N SER A 234 13.19 -27.30 44.96
CA SER A 234 12.87 -26.37 46.07
C SER A 234 13.58 -26.83 47.35
N GLY A 235 14.65 -26.12 47.72
CA GLY A 235 15.33 -26.17 49.01
C GLY A 235 15.37 -24.76 49.60
N GLY A 236 14.89 -24.60 50.83
CA GLY A 236 14.50 -23.32 51.42
C GLY A 236 15.60 -22.52 52.13
N SER A 237 15.20 -21.36 52.67
CA SER A 237 15.55 -20.90 54.01
C SER A 237 14.71 -19.68 54.38
N SER A 238 14.15 -19.76 55.59
CA SER A 238 13.35 -18.77 56.31
C SER A 238 14.17 -17.57 56.78
N GLY A 239 13.52 -16.41 56.96
CA GLY A 239 14.02 -15.35 57.86
C GLY A 239 13.33 -13.98 57.74
N GLY A 240 12.51 -13.63 58.75
CA GLY A 240 12.20 -12.27 59.27
C GLY A 240 11.55 -11.25 58.33
N MET A 241 10.30 -10.80 58.46
CA MET A 241 9.57 -10.18 59.59
C MET A 241 10.18 -8.82 60.04
N LEU A 242 9.44 -7.73 59.75
CA LEU A 242 9.08 -6.58 60.62
C LEU A 242 9.17 -5.18 59.94
N ASP A 243 7.98 -4.62 59.68
CA ASP A 243 7.42 -3.33 60.16
C ASP A 243 8.22 -2.02 60.28
N GLN A 244 7.49 -0.94 59.91
CA GLN A 244 7.53 0.47 60.39
C GLN A 244 8.77 1.29 59.99
N VAL A 245 8.70 2.47 59.34
CA VAL A 245 7.93 3.72 59.54
C VAL A 245 8.01 4.52 58.24
#